data_AF-A0A3B9UQN5-F1
#
_entry.id   AF-A0A3B9UQN5-F1
#
_cell.length_a   1.000
_cell.length_b   1.000
_cell.length_c   1.000
_cell.angle_alpha   90.00
_cell.angle_beta   90.00
_cell.angle_gamma   90.00
#
_symmetry.space_group_name_H-M   'P 1'
#
loop_
_entity.id
_entity.type
_entity.pdbx_description
1 polymer ?
#
loop_
_entity_poly.entity_id
_entity_poly.type
_entity_poly.pdbx_seq_one_letter_code
_entity_poly.pdbx_strand_id
1 'polypeptide(L)'
;MFHNNNKKILNKIAMRSFRASKLRNLFTILAIVLTTVLITSVFTMGISLIESFKQSELKRYGHYAHGNFKLLTTEQYEKIKKHPLVKEYGMGIVVSNADNDVFTKKPCEIWYLDKNEAKYRFSTPTAGRLPEKENEIAMETWVLDMLGVPHRLGSTVNLEY
;
A
#
# COMPACT_ATOMS: atom_id res chain seq x y z
N MET A 1 -5.60 43.15 45.53
CA MET A 1 -5.65 41.72 45.88
C MET A 1 -4.26 41.13 45.64
N PHE A 2 -3.48 40.88 46.68
CA PHE A 2 -2.07 40.44 46.53
C PHE A 2 -2.02 38.99 46.04
N HIS A 3 -1.42 38.76 44.87
CA HIS A 3 -1.24 37.43 44.31
C HIS A 3 -0.07 36.73 45.02
N ASN A 4 -0.39 35.76 45.87
CA ASN A 4 0.60 35.05 46.68
C ASN A 4 1.41 34.06 45.81
N ASN A 5 2.72 34.30 45.65
CA ASN A 5 3.62 33.46 44.85
C ASN A 5 4.25 32.31 45.66
N ASN A 6 3.42 31.53 46.34
CA ASN A 6 3.84 30.37 47.14
C ASN A 6 4.16 29.11 46.32
N LYS A 7 4.06 29.17 44.98
CA LYS A 7 4.31 28.05 44.05
C LYS A 7 5.68 27.39 44.28
N LYS A 8 6.73 28.19 44.54
CA LYS A 8 8.09 27.68 44.80
C LYS A 8 8.16 26.83 46.08
N ILE A 9 7.46 27.24 47.13
CA ILE A 9 7.43 26.54 48.41
C ILE A 9 6.59 25.26 48.29
N LEU A 10 5.43 25.34 47.64
CA LEU A 10 4.58 24.17 47.34
C LEU A 10 5.33 23.11 46.53
N ASN A 11 6.04 23.51 45.47
CA ASN A 11 6.86 22.60 44.68
C ASN A 11 7.99 21.97 45.50
N LYS A 12 8.63 22.74 46.40
CA LYS A 12 9.70 22.25 47.28
C LYS A 12 9.19 21.19 48.26
N ILE A 13 8.01 21.40 48.84
CA ILE A 13 7.38 20.44 49.75
C ILE A 13 6.93 19.19 48.97
N ALA A 14 6.28 19.36 47.82
CA ALA A 14 5.85 18.26 46.96
C ALA A 14 7.03 17.37 46.52
N MET A 15 8.11 17.97 46.03
CA MET A 15 9.34 17.25 45.63
C MET A 15 9.96 16.47 46.80
N ARG A 16 9.98 17.03 48.01
CA ARG A 16 10.46 16.32 49.20
C ARG A 16 9.57 15.14 49.58
N SER A 17 8.25 15.31 49.48
CA SER A 17 7.28 14.23 49.69
C SER A 17 7.47 13.09 48.67
N PHE A 18 7.65 13.41 47.40
CA PHE A 18 7.95 12.40 46.37
C PHE A 18 9.27 11.67 46.62
N ARG A 19 10.30 12.38 47.11
CA ARG A 19 11.59 11.77 47.46
C ARG A 19 11.58 10.94 48.74
N ALA A 20 10.62 11.15 49.64
CA ALA A 20 10.50 10.35 50.86
C ALA A 20 9.93 8.95 50.57
N SER A 21 9.06 8.81 49.57
CA SER A 21 8.41 7.56 49.19
C SER A 21 8.89 7.02 47.82
N LYS A 22 10.22 6.94 47.63
CA LYS A 22 10.84 6.61 46.31
C LYS A 22 10.32 5.31 45.71
N LEU A 23 10.21 4.25 46.51
CA LEU A 23 9.81 2.92 46.04
C LEU A 23 8.34 2.90 45.61
N ARG A 24 7.44 3.51 46.40
CA ARG A 24 6.02 3.66 46.03
C ARG A 24 5.85 4.44 44.73
N ASN A 25 6.55 5.57 44.61
CA ASN A 25 6.45 6.42 43.42
C ASN A 25 7.06 5.76 42.18
N LEU A 26 8.11 4.94 42.34
CA LEU A 26 8.64 4.12 41.25
C LEU A 26 7.58 3.14 40.75
N PHE A 27 6.92 2.39 41.63
CA PHE A 27 5.84 1.48 41.23
C PHE A 27 4.67 2.22 40.57
N THR A 28 4.29 3.40 41.08
CA THR A 28 3.27 4.24 40.44
C THR A 28 3.68 4.67 39.03
N ILE A 29 4.92 5.13 38.84
CA ILE A 29 5.43 5.52 37.51
C ILE A 29 5.46 4.32 36.57
N LEU A 30 5.97 3.16 37.03
CA LEU A 30 6.00 1.94 36.23
C LEU A 30 4.59 1.49 35.83
N ALA A 31 3.61 1.58 36.73
CA ALA A 31 2.22 1.27 36.40
C ALA A 31 1.63 2.24 35.36
N ILE A 32 1.96 3.54 35.44
CA ILE A 32 1.53 4.52 34.43
C ILE A 32 2.20 4.25 33.08
N VAL A 33 3.51 3.98 33.07
CA VAL A 33 4.24 3.64 31.83
C VAL A 33 3.70 2.35 31.22
N LEU A 34 3.46 1.33 32.02
CA LEU A 34 2.91 0.06 31.54
C LEU A 34 1.51 0.24 30.94
N THR A 35 0.61 0.94 31.63
CA THR A 35 -0.76 1.15 31.14
C THR A 35 -0.78 2.01 29.88
N THR A 36 0.04 3.07 29.82
CA THR A 36 0.17 3.90 28.61
C THR A 36 0.72 3.10 27.44
N VAL A 37 1.80 2.34 27.60
CA VAL A 37 2.34 1.48 26.54
C VAL A 37 1.33 0.45 26.08
N LEU A 38 0.60 -0.20 27.00
CA LEU A 38 -0.38 -1.22 26.65
C LEU A 38 -1.55 -0.64 25.86
N ILE A 39 -2.12 0.49 26.30
CA ILE A 39 -3.20 1.19 25.59
C ILE A 39 -2.71 1.63 24.21
N THR A 40 -1.55 2.29 24.13
CA THR A 40 -0.97 2.71 22.85
C THR A 40 -0.75 1.53 21.91
N SER A 41 -0.21 0.42 22.41
CA SER A 41 0.05 -0.78 21.61
C SER A 41 -1.23 -1.34 21.00
N VAL A 42 -2.32 -1.44 21.78
CA VAL A 42 -3.61 -1.93 21.29
C VAL A 42 -4.14 -1.05 20.16
N PHE A 43 -4.10 0.27 20.31
CA PHE A 43 -4.55 1.19 19.24
C PHE A 43 -3.67 1.10 18.00
N THR A 44 -2.35 1.07 18.16
CA THR A 44 -1.40 0.92 17.05
C THR A 44 -1.63 -0.39 16.29
N MET A 45 -1.80 -1.50 17.00
CA MET A 45 -2.13 -2.80 16.39
C MET A 45 -3.46 -2.75 15.64
N GLY A 46 -4.49 -2.14 16.23
CA GLY A 46 -5.80 -2.00 15.58
C GLY A 46 -5.72 -1.23 14.25
N ILE A 47 -5.02 -0.10 14.23
CA ILE A 47 -4.82 0.69 12.99
C ILE A 47 -4.01 -0.13 11.97
N SER A 48 -2.93 -0.77 12.42
CA SER A 48 -2.07 -1.59 11.55
C SER A 48 -2.83 -2.75 10.91
N LEU A 49 -3.74 -3.39 11.63
CA LEU A 49 -4.61 -4.45 11.10
C LEU A 49 -5.54 -3.90 10.02
N ILE A 50 -6.22 -2.77 10.26
CA ILE A 50 -7.12 -2.15 9.28
C ILE A 50 -6.36 -1.80 7.99
N GLU A 51 -5.17 -1.20 8.11
CA GLU A 51 -4.33 -0.87 6.95
C GLU A 51 -3.87 -2.12 6.21
N SER A 52 -3.48 -3.17 6.93
CA SER A 52 -3.06 -4.44 6.35
C SER A 52 -4.20 -5.11 5.58
N PHE A 53 -5.41 -5.14 6.15
CA PHE A 53 -6.59 -5.64 5.47
C PHE A 53 -6.90 -4.82 4.22
N LYS A 54 -6.87 -3.49 4.32
CA LYS A 54 -7.06 -2.61 3.16
C LYS A 54 -6.06 -2.92 2.04
N GLN A 55 -4.77 -3.01 2.36
CA GLN A 55 -3.74 -3.32 1.37
C GLN A 55 -3.90 -4.72 0.76
N SER A 56 -4.27 -5.71 1.57
CA SER A 56 -4.54 -7.07 1.10
C SER A 56 -5.73 -7.10 0.15
N GLU A 57 -6.81 -6.39 0.47
CA GLU A 57 -7.99 -6.27 -0.39
C GLU A 57 -7.65 -5.60 -1.72
N LEU A 58 -6.94 -4.47 -1.71
CA LEU A 58 -6.53 -3.77 -2.94
C LEU A 58 -5.68 -4.66 -3.85
N LYS A 59 -4.74 -5.41 -3.29
CA LYS A 59 -3.92 -6.38 -4.04
C LYS A 59 -4.76 -7.53 -4.58
N ARG A 60 -5.75 -8.02 -3.83
CA ARG A 60 -6.68 -9.05 -4.26
C ARG A 60 -7.58 -8.58 -5.41
N TYR A 61 -8.06 -7.33 -5.34
CA TYR A 61 -8.80 -6.71 -6.45
C TYR A 61 -7.91 -6.38 -7.64
N GLY A 62 -6.59 -6.31 -7.45
CA GLY A 62 -5.61 -6.01 -8.50
C GLY A 62 -5.58 -4.53 -8.92
N HIS A 63 -6.16 -3.62 -8.13
CA HIS A 63 -6.22 -2.20 -8.45
C HIS A 63 -6.47 -1.34 -7.21
N TYR A 64 -5.91 -0.11 -7.16
CA TYR A 64 -6.13 0.81 -6.03
C TYR A 64 -6.69 2.20 -6.37
N ALA A 65 -7.03 2.51 -7.63
CA ALA A 65 -7.74 3.76 -7.88
C ALA A 65 -9.17 3.71 -7.31
N HIS A 66 -9.71 4.89 -6.98
CA HIS A 66 -11.01 5.03 -6.30
C HIS A 66 -12.22 4.53 -7.12
N GLY A 67 -12.08 4.45 -8.46
CA GLY A 67 -13.11 3.95 -9.36
C GLY A 67 -12.51 3.20 -10.52
N ASN A 68 -13.22 2.20 -11.01
CA ASN A 68 -12.87 1.43 -12.19
C ASN A 68 -14.10 1.33 -13.09
N PHE A 69 -13.96 1.77 -14.34
CA PHE A 69 -15.03 1.73 -15.34
C PHE A 69 -14.59 0.78 -16.44
N LYS A 70 -15.41 -0.24 -16.71
CA LYS A 70 -15.12 -1.28 -17.71
C LYS A 70 -16.01 -1.10 -18.93
N LEU A 71 -15.56 -1.63 -20.08
CA LEU A 71 -16.33 -1.68 -21.32
C LEU A 71 -16.82 -0.29 -21.79
N LEU A 72 -15.97 0.72 -21.64
CA LEU A 72 -16.27 2.07 -22.09
C LEU A 72 -16.07 2.21 -23.60
N THR A 73 -16.93 2.98 -24.26
CA THR A 73 -16.62 3.52 -25.57
C THR A 73 -15.58 4.64 -25.46
N THR A 74 -14.88 4.93 -26.56
CA THR A 74 -13.89 6.03 -26.60
C THR A 74 -14.52 7.38 -26.20
N GLU A 75 -15.77 7.62 -26.61
CA GLU A 75 -16.51 8.84 -26.24
C GLU A 75 -16.77 8.92 -24.73
N GLN A 76 -17.21 7.81 -24.11
CA GLN A 76 -17.45 7.75 -22.68
C GLN A 76 -16.15 7.94 -21.87
N TYR A 77 -15.05 7.33 -22.31
CA TYR A 77 -13.73 7.51 -21.72
C TYR A 77 -13.32 8.98 -21.75
N GLU A 78 -13.42 9.65 -22.91
CA GLU A 78 -13.05 11.07 -23.04
C GLU A 78 -13.92 11.99 -22.18
N LYS A 79 -15.21 11.65 -21.99
CA LYS A 79 -16.11 12.39 -21.10
C LYS A 79 -15.73 12.23 -19.63
N ILE A 80 -15.45 11.00 -19.18
CA ILE A 80 -15.09 10.71 -17.78
C ILE A 80 -13.73 11.35 -17.45
N LYS A 81 -12.75 11.19 -18.33
CA LYS A 81 -11.40 11.74 -18.19
C LYS A 81 -11.38 13.26 -17.97
N LYS A 82 -12.33 14.00 -18.55
CA LYS A 82 -12.46 15.47 -18.42
C LYS A 82 -13.35 15.90 -17.26
N HIS A 83 -13.91 14.96 -16.51
CA HIS A 83 -14.84 15.29 -15.43
C HIS A 83 -14.09 15.97 -14.26
N PRO A 84 -14.62 17.07 -13.67
CA PRO A 84 -13.91 17.84 -12.64
C PRO A 84 -13.52 17.07 -11.37
N LEU A 85 -14.22 15.96 -11.07
CA LEU A 85 -13.91 15.10 -9.93
C LEU A 85 -12.78 14.10 -10.21
N VAL A 86 -12.38 13.92 -11.46
CA VAL A 86 -11.30 13.02 -11.85
C VAL A 86 -9.98 13.78 -11.79
N LYS A 87 -9.18 13.48 -10.76
CA LYS A 87 -7.86 14.10 -10.55
C LYS A 87 -6.78 13.43 -11.39
N GLU A 88 -6.82 12.10 -11.43
CA GLU A 88 -5.88 11.27 -12.16
C GLU A 88 -6.67 10.12 -12.81
N TYR A 89 -6.19 9.64 -13.95
CA TYR A 89 -6.79 8.53 -14.68
C TYR A 89 -5.69 7.62 -15.22
N GLY A 90 -6.06 6.36 -15.45
CA GLY A 90 -5.28 5.35 -16.15
C GLY A 90 -6.19 4.62 -17.12
N MET A 91 -5.61 4.11 -18.20
CA MET A 91 -6.29 3.32 -19.21
C MET A 91 -5.57 1.98 -19.38
N GLY A 92 -6.37 0.92 -19.43
CA GLY A 92 -5.91 -0.43 -19.73
C GLY A 92 -6.85 -1.12 -20.71
N ILE A 93 -6.30 -1.87 -21.65
CA ILE A 93 -7.03 -2.64 -22.65
C ILE A 93 -6.54 -4.09 -22.58
N VAL A 94 -7.46 -5.04 -22.48
CA VAL A 94 -7.15 -6.46 -22.65
C VAL A 94 -6.90 -6.69 -24.14
N VAL A 95 -5.71 -7.18 -24.48
CA VAL A 95 -5.32 -7.43 -25.88
C VAL A 95 -5.71 -8.85 -26.27
N SER A 96 -5.30 -9.85 -25.48
CA SER A 96 -5.68 -11.26 -25.64
C SER A 96 -5.41 -12.03 -24.33
N ASN A 97 -5.74 -13.32 -24.31
CA ASN A 97 -5.21 -14.26 -23.32
C ASN A 97 -3.99 -14.96 -23.92
N ALA A 98 -3.05 -15.37 -23.07
CA ALA A 98 -1.97 -16.26 -23.49
C ALA A 98 -2.48 -17.71 -23.46
N ASP A 99 -2.49 -18.36 -24.62
CA ASP A 99 -3.04 -19.68 -24.87
C ASP A 99 -2.00 -20.81 -24.76
N ASN A 100 -0.75 -20.50 -24.39
CA ASN A 100 0.27 -21.54 -24.16
C ASN A 100 -0.23 -22.59 -23.15
N ASP A 101 0.05 -23.88 -23.40
CA ASP A 101 -0.37 -25.01 -22.55
C ASP A 101 -0.05 -24.82 -21.05
N VAL A 102 1.02 -24.09 -20.73
CA VAL A 102 1.41 -23.82 -19.34
C VAL A 102 0.35 -23.00 -18.58
N PHE A 103 -0.47 -22.22 -19.28
CA PHE A 103 -1.50 -21.34 -18.71
C PHE A 103 -2.88 -21.98 -18.59
N THR A 104 -3.09 -23.24 -19.02
CA THR A 104 -4.41 -23.90 -18.96
C THR A 104 -5.01 -23.91 -17.54
N LYS A 105 -4.17 -24.07 -16.51
CA LYS A 105 -4.62 -24.08 -15.08
C LYS A 105 -4.58 -22.70 -14.43
N LYS A 106 -3.91 -21.73 -15.05
CA LYS A 106 -3.69 -20.38 -14.54
C LYS A 106 -3.70 -19.42 -15.73
N PRO A 107 -4.88 -18.90 -16.11
CA PRO A 107 -5.01 -17.99 -17.23
C PRO A 107 -4.08 -16.79 -17.07
N CYS A 108 -3.41 -16.43 -18.15
CA CYS A 108 -2.53 -15.26 -18.21
C CYS A 108 -3.10 -14.29 -19.24
N GLU A 109 -3.45 -13.08 -18.82
CA GLU A 109 -3.97 -12.05 -19.72
C GLU A 109 -2.85 -11.16 -20.23
N ILE A 110 -2.91 -10.78 -21.51
CA ILE A 110 -2.01 -9.82 -22.13
C ILE A 110 -2.70 -8.46 -22.15
N TRP A 111 -2.11 -7.49 -21.46
CA TRP A 111 -2.67 -6.15 -21.30
C TRP A 111 -1.80 -5.09 -21.97
N TYR A 112 -2.44 -4.15 -22.64
CA TYR A 112 -1.88 -2.82 -22.86
C TYR A 112 -2.28 -1.93 -21.69
N LEU A 113 -1.30 -1.34 -21.00
CA LEU A 113 -1.53 -0.41 -19.89
C LEU A 113 -0.77 0.88 -20.14
N ASP A 114 -1.39 2.02 -19.88
CA ASP A 114 -0.63 3.26 -19.73
C ASP A 114 0.16 3.26 -18.41
N LYS A 115 1.07 4.22 -18.26
CA LYS A 115 1.95 4.32 -17.08
C LYS A 115 1.18 4.46 -15.77
N ASN A 116 0.05 5.15 -15.77
CA ASN A 116 -0.74 5.38 -14.57
C ASN A 116 -1.51 4.12 -14.19
N GLU A 117 -2.13 3.44 -15.16
CA GLU A 117 -2.84 2.18 -14.95
C GLU A 117 -1.89 1.07 -14.50
N ALA A 118 -0.70 0.95 -15.11
CA ALA A 118 0.33 0.02 -14.65
C ALA A 118 0.72 0.28 -13.18
N LYS A 119 0.79 1.54 -12.78
CA LYS A 119 1.01 1.92 -11.38
C LYS A 119 -0.18 1.54 -10.50
N TYR A 120 -1.43 1.80 -10.92
CA TYR A 120 -2.63 1.51 -10.13
C TYR A 120 -2.92 0.01 -9.98
N ARG A 121 -2.46 -0.81 -10.92
CA ARG A 121 -2.59 -2.27 -10.92
C ARG A 121 -1.46 -3.02 -10.22
N PHE A 122 -0.55 -2.32 -9.57
CA PHE A 122 0.66 -2.91 -8.97
C PHE A 122 1.59 -3.58 -10.00
N SER A 123 1.49 -3.22 -11.29
CA SER A 123 2.25 -3.78 -12.40
C SER A 123 3.49 -2.94 -12.76
N THR A 124 4.01 -2.14 -11.83
CA THR A 124 5.27 -1.41 -12.03
C THR A 124 6.44 -2.38 -11.85
N PRO A 125 7.34 -2.54 -12.84
CA PRO A 125 8.44 -3.48 -12.76
C PRO A 125 9.37 -3.21 -11.58
N THR A 126 9.75 -4.27 -10.85
CA THR A 126 10.77 -4.20 -9.79
C THR A 126 12.19 -4.16 -10.35
N ALA A 127 12.39 -4.62 -11.58
CA ALA A 127 13.63 -4.55 -12.34
C ALA A 127 13.35 -4.10 -13.78
N GLY A 128 14.28 -3.34 -14.38
CA GLY A 128 14.13 -2.82 -15.73
C GLY A 128 13.17 -1.61 -15.81
N ARG A 129 12.34 -1.57 -16.84
CA ARG A 129 11.39 -0.48 -17.13
C ARG A 129 10.12 -1.03 -17.77
N LEU A 130 9.08 -0.18 -17.84
CA LEU A 130 7.90 -0.49 -18.64
C LEU A 130 8.27 -0.57 -20.14
N PRO A 131 7.49 -1.33 -20.95
CA PRO A 131 7.67 -1.38 -22.40
C PRO A 131 7.59 0.01 -23.04
N GLU A 132 8.53 0.29 -23.96
CA GLU A 132 8.59 1.56 -24.71
C GLU A 132 8.58 1.33 -26.23
N LYS A 133 9.06 0.16 -26.68
CA LYS A 133 9.08 -0.23 -28.09
C LYS A 133 8.11 -1.38 -28.37
N GLU A 134 7.78 -1.56 -29.63
CA GLU A 134 7.04 -2.72 -30.11
C GLU A 134 7.75 -4.02 -29.70
N ASN A 135 6.95 -5.05 -29.38
CA ASN A 135 7.42 -6.37 -28.94
C ASN A 135 8.24 -6.37 -27.63
N GLU A 136 8.17 -5.31 -26.82
CA GLU A 136 8.61 -5.33 -25.43
C GLU A 136 7.43 -5.67 -24.51
N ILE A 137 7.69 -6.45 -23.45
CA ILE A 137 6.69 -6.80 -22.44
C ILE A 137 7.30 -6.75 -21.04
N ALA A 138 6.54 -6.23 -20.08
CA ALA A 138 6.84 -6.40 -18.67
C ALA A 138 6.09 -7.64 -18.18
N MET A 139 6.79 -8.53 -17.50
CA MET A 139 6.26 -9.83 -17.10
C MET A 139 6.61 -10.15 -15.66
N GLU A 140 5.71 -10.83 -14.98
CA GLU A 140 5.91 -11.29 -13.62
C GLU A 140 6.86 -12.49 -13.61
N THR A 141 7.71 -12.59 -12.58
CA THR A 141 8.73 -13.65 -12.50
C THR A 141 8.13 -15.05 -12.47
N TRP A 142 6.95 -15.22 -11.87
CA TRP A 142 6.27 -16.51 -11.83
C TRP A 142 5.74 -16.94 -13.21
N VAL A 143 5.39 -15.99 -14.08
CA VAL A 143 5.01 -16.28 -15.48
C VAL A 143 6.25 -16.72 -16.26
N LEU A 144 7.40 -16.04 -16.05
CA LEU A 144 8.68 -16.47 -16.61
C LEU A 144 9.06 -17.90 -16.16
N ASP A 145 8.86 -18.23 -14.88
CA ASP A 145 9.08 -19.57 -14.35
C ASP A 145 8.20 -20.62 -15.05
N MET A 146 6.92 -20.30 -15.27
CA MET A 146 6.00 -21.19 -15.96
C MET A 146 6.38 -21.42 -17.43
N LEU A 147 6.93 -20.40 -18.09
CA LEU A 147 7.44 -20.49 -19.46
C LEU A 147 8.87 -21.11 -19.54
N GLY A 148 9.52 -21.36 -18.40
CA GLY A 148 10.91 -21.84 -18.37
C GLY A 148 11.94 -20.80 -18.83
N VAL A 149 11.60 -19.52 -18.77
CA VAL A 149 12.45 -18.40 -19.22
C VAL A 149 13.25 -17.85 -18.04
N PRO A 150 14.56 -17.60 -18.18
CA PRO A 150 15.38 -17.05 -17.10
C PRO A 150 14.93 -15.63 -16.70
N HIS A 151 15.05 -15.28 -15.42
CA HIS A 151 14.75 -13.94 -14.89
C HIS A 151 15.85 -12.92 -15.27
N ARG A 152 16.02 -12.69 -16.56
CA ARG A 152 17.01 -11.75 -17.12
C ARG A 152 16.32 -10.77 -18.06
N LEU A 153 16.62 -9.49 -17.90
CA LEU A 153 16.11 -8.44 -18.80
C LEU A 153 16.61 -8.70 -20.23
N GLY A 154 15.74 -8.43 -21.21
CA GLY A 154 16.01 -8.68 -22.63
C GLY A 154 15.85 -10.14 -23.07
N SER A 155 15.38 -11.03 -22.19
CA SER A 155 15.04 -12.40 -22.60
C SER A 155 13.84 -12.40 -23.56
N THR A 156 13.91 -13.22 -24.60
CA THR A 156 12.79 -13.45 -25.52
C THR A 156 11.78 -14.42 -24.92
N VAL A 157 10.50 -14.13 -25.10
CA VAL A 157 9.38 -14.95 -24.66
C VAL A 157 8.49 -15.24 -25.86
N ASN A 158 8.01 -16.47 -25.96
CA ASN A 158 7.05 -16.86 -26.99
C ASN A 158 5.68 -17.02 -26.32
N LEU A 159 4.74 -16.16 -26.72
CA LEU A 159 3.36 -16.22 -26.27
C LEU A 159 2.48 -16.64 -27.45
N GLU A 160 1.59 -17.59 -27.19
CA GLU A 160 0.51 -17.97 -28.12
C GLU A 160 -0.74 -17.19 -27.69
N TYR A 161 -1.50 -16.59 -28.62
CA TYR A 161 -2.60 -15.66 -28.29
C TYR A 161 -3.58 -15.44 -29.44
#